data_AF-A0A2U2NCM1-F1
#
_entry.id   AF-A0A2U2NCM1-F1
#
_cell.length_a   1.000
_cell.length_b   1.000
_cell.length_c   1.000
_cell.angle_alpha   90.00
_cell.angle_beta   90.00
_cell.angle_gamma   90.00
#
_symmetry.space_group_name_H-M   'P 1'
#
loop_
_entity.id
_entity.type
_entity.pdbx_description
1 polymer ?
#
loop_
_entity_poly.entity_id
_entity_poly.type
_entity_poly.pdbx_seq_one_letter_code
_entity_poly.pdbx_strand_id
1 'polypeptide(L)'
;MEPIHTCESLDEVRANIDCIDDQLVDLIAERGAYVAQAAQFKRNADDVKASSRVDAVIAKVRGLAETSHVDPDLVEAVWRTMIEHFTNTEMKDFMHR
;
A
#
# COMPACT_ATOMS: atom_id res chain seq x y z
N MET A 1 -12.03 -14.28 -2.12
CA MET A 1 -10.68 -14.85 -2.04
C MET A 1 -10.83 -16.33 -2.36
N GLU A 2 -10.05 -16.86 -3.30
CA GLU A 2 -10.06 -18.31 -3.51
C GLU A 2 -9.55 -19.02 -2.24
N PRO A 3 -10.11 -20.20 -1.90
CA PRO A 3 -9.65 -20.94 -0.74
C PRO A 3 -8.19 -21.36 -0.93
N ILE A 4 -7.37 -21.14 0.10
CA ILE A 4 -5.98 -21.61 0.12
C ILE A 4 -6.00 -23.13 0.10
N HIS A 5 -5.40 -23.72 -0.94
CA HIS A 5 -5.23 -25.17 -1.02
C HIS A 5 -3.97 -25.60 -0.28
N THR A 6 -3.95 -26.85 0.18
CA THR A 6 -2.77 -27.43 0.82
C THR A 6 -1.76 -27.82 -0.24
N CYS A 7 -0.57 -27.23 -0.20
CA CYS A 7 0.54 -27.59 -1.09
C CYS A 7 1.20 -28.90 -0.64
N GLU A 8 1.65 -29.70 -1.59
CA GLU A 8 2.32 -30.99 -1.35
C GLU A 8 3.86 -30.87 -1.39
N SER A 9 4.38 -29.72 -1.81
CA SER A 9 5.82 -29.47 -1.89
C SER A 9 6.19 -28.02 -1.58
N LEU A 10 7.46 -27.80 -1.24
CA LEU A 10 8.01 -26.45 -1.05
C LEU A 10 7.96 -25.63 -2.35
N ASP A 11 8.10 -26.28 -3.50
CA ASP A 11 8.08 -25.60 -4.79
C ASP A 11 6.67 -25.12 -5.14
N GLU A 12 5.62 -25.88 -4.79
CA GLU A 12 4.24 -25.40 -4.89
C GLU A 12 3.95 -24.21 -3.95
N VAL A 13 4.46 -24.26 -2.71
CA VAL A 13 4.31 -23.13 -1.78
C VAL A 13 4.93 -21.86 -2.37
N ARG A 14 6.15 -21.97 -2.92
CA ARG A 14 6.85 -20.85 -3.55
C ARG A 14 6.10 -20.32 -4.76
N ALA A 15 5.64 -21.19 -5.64
CA ALA A 15 4.88 -20.78 -6.82
C ALA A 15 3.58 -20.02 -6.45
N ASN A 16 2.91 -20.42 -5.37
CA ASN A 16 1.75 -19.70 -4.85
C ASN A 16 2.13 -18.33 -4.26
N ILE A 17 3.24 -18.24 -3.53
CA ILE A 17 3.75 -16.97 -2.99
C ILE A 17 4.16 -16.03 -4.13
N ASP A 18 4.91 -16.51 -5.12
CA ASP A 18 5.33 -15.72 -6.28
C ASP A 18 4.11 -15.13 -7.02
N CYS A 19 3.06 -15.92 -7.19
CA CYS A 19 1.79 -15.46 -7.79
C CYS A 19 1.10 -14.37 -6.95
N ILE A 20 1.17 -14.45 -5.62
CA ILE A 20 0.64 -13.41 -4.72
C ILE A 20 1.50 -12.15 -4.82
N ASP A 21 2.82 -12.29 -4.86
CA ASP A 21 3.76 -11.17 -4.95
C ASP A 21 3.56 -10.39 -6.25
N ASP A 22 3.37 -11.06 -7.38
CA ASP A 22 3.02 -10.43 -8.66
C ASP A 22 1.74 -9.59 -8.54
N GLN A 23 0.69 -10.15 -7.93
CA GLN A 23 -0.58 -9.42 -7.71
C GLN A 23 -0.41 -8.23 -6.76
N LEU A 24 0.41 -8.37 -5.71
CA LEU A 24 0.69 -7.27 -4.79
C LEU A 24 1.43 -6.14 -5.50
N VAL A 25 2.39 -6.45 -6.37
CA VAL A 25 3.12 -5.44 -7.17
C VAL A 25 2.17 -4.69 -8.10
N ASP A 26 1.28 -5.39 -8.80
CA ASP A 26 0.28 -4.77 -9.67
C ASP A 26 -0.66 -3.84 -8.89
N LEU A 27 -1.14 -4.27 -7.73
CA LEU A 27 -2.00 -3.45 -6.85
C LEU A 27 -1.26 -2.22 -6.29
N ILE A 28 0.03 -2.36 -5.96
CA ILE A 28 0.86 -1.23 -5.53
C ILE A 28 1.04 -0.22 -6.66
N ALA A 29 1.27 -0.69 -7.89
CA ALA A 29 1.40 0.15 -9.06
C ALA A 29 0.09 0.92 -9.35
N GLU A 30 -1.05 0.23 -9.32
CA GLU A 30 -2.37 0.84 -9.47
C GLU A 30 -2.62 1.91 -8.39
N ARG A 31 -2.35 1.59 -7.13
CA ARG A 31 -2.48 2.54 -6.02
C ARG A 31 -1.58 3.76 -6.21
N GLY A 32 -0.34 3.57 -6.64
CA GLY A 32 0.61 4.64 -6.94
C GLY A 32 0.12 5.57 -8.04
N ALA A 33 -0.49 5.03 -9.10
CA ALA A 33 -1.07 5.82 -10.17
C ALA A 33 -2.20 6.74 -9.68
N TYR A 34 -3.07 6.27 -8.77
CA TYR A 34 -4.09 7.11 -8.15
C TYR A 34 -3.50 8.19 -7.23
N VAL A 35 -2.41 7.91 -6.52
CA VAL A 35 -1.72 8.93 -5.72
C VAL A 35 -1.12 10.01 -6.63
N ALA A 36 -0.48 9.64 -7.73
CA ALA A 36 0.02 10.59 -8.73
C ALA A 36 -1.09 11.47 -9.32
N GLN A 37 -2.30 10.92 -9.56
CA GLN A 37 -3.47 11.72 -9.94
C GLN A 37 -3.90 12.66 -8.81
N ALA A 38 -3.94 12.18 -7.57
CA ALA A 38 -4.29 12.99 -6.40
C ALA A 38 -3.35 14.19 -6.23
N ALA A 39 -2.07 14.03 -6.58
CA ALA A 39 -1.06 15.08 -6.55
C ALA A 39 -1.40 16.30 -7.44
N GLN A 40 -2.22 16.13 -8.47
CA GLN A 40 -2.65 17.22 -9.36
C GLN A 40 -3.61 18.19 -8.66
N PHE A 41 -4.29 17.76 -7.58
CA PHE A 41 -5.24 18.57 -6.84
C PHE A 41 -4.62 19.30 -5.64
N LYS A 42 -3.36 18.98 -5.30
CA LYS A 42 -2.64 19.54 -4.15
C LYS A 42 -2.04 20.89 -4.52
N ARG A 43 -2.24 21.91 -3.67
CA ARG A 43 -1.88 23.31 -3.98
C ARG A 43 -0.64 23.78 -3.24
N ASN A 44 -0.27 23.12 -2.15
CA ASN A 44 0.85 23.48 -1.29
C ASN A 44 1.49 22.23 -0.66
N ALA A 45 2.63 22.39 0.00
CA ALA A 45 3.38 21.29 0.62
C ALA A 45 2.65 20.61 1.79
N ASP A 46 1.76 21.32 2.49
CA ASP A 46 0.96 20.73 3.57
C ASP A 46 -0.13 19.80 3.02
N ASP A 47 -0.71 20.15 1.88
CA ASP A 47 -1.62 19.27 1.12
C ASP A 47 -0.91 17.99 0.64
N VAL A 48 0.41 18.04 0.42
CA VAL A 48 1.24 16.87 0.06
C VAL A 48 1.44 15.94 1.24
N LYS A 49 1.72 16.48 2.43
CA LYS A 49 1.89 15.67 3.65
C LYS A 49 0.58 15.06 4.15
N ALA A 50 -0.53 15.80 4.02
CA ALA A 50 -1.90 15.35 4.30
C ALA A 50 -2.05 14.48 5.56
N SER A 51 -1.48 14.90 6.70
CA SER A 51 -1.36 14.06 7.90
C SER A 51 -2.68 13.44 8.38
N SER A 52 -3.79 14.21 8.36
CA SER A 52 -5.12 13.71 8.73
C SER A 52 -5.64 12.61 7.80
N ARG A 53 -5.28 12.66 6.50
CA ARG A 53 -5.63 11.63 5.53
C ARG A 53 -4.84 10.35 5.79
N VAL A 54 -3.54 10.49 6.12
CA VAL A 54 -2.66 9.35 6.46
C VAL A 54 -3.21 8.60 7.66
N ASP A 55 -3.53 9.30 8.75
CA ASP A 55 -4.09 8.69 9.96
C ASP A 55 -5.39 7.93 9.67
N ALA A 56 -6.27 8.51 8.84
CA ALA A 56 -7.50 7.84 8.40
C ALA A 56 -7.24 6.59 7.53
N VAL A 57 -6.19 6.59 6.67
CA VAL A 57 -5.79 5.35 5.96
C VAL A 57 -5.32 4.30 6.96
N ILE A 58 -4.43 4.67 7.88
CA ILE A 58 -3.83 3.74 8.84
C ILE A 58 -4.91 3.11 9.72
N ALA A 59 -5.80 3.90 10.30
CA ALA A 59 -6.92 3.39 11.09
C ALA A 59 -7.79 2.40 10.29
N LYS A 60 -8.08 2.71 9.02
CA LYS A 60 -8.84 1.82 8.13
C LYS A 60 -8.13 0.48 7.93
N VAL A 61 -6.84 0.50 7.58
CA VAL A 61 -6.12 -0.75 7.24
C VAL A 61 -5.84 -1.61 8.45
N ARG A 62 -5.66 -1.01 9.64
CA ARG A 62 -5.63 -1.76 10.90
C ARG A 62 -6.94 -2.52 11.14
N GLY A 63 -8.08 -1.86 10.98
CA GLY A 63 -9.39 -2.55 11.11
C GLY A 63 -9.61 -3.65 10.06
N LEU A 64 -9.07 -3.48 8.85
CA LEU A 64 -9.07 -4.54 7.83
C LEU A 64 -8.16 -5.71 8.22
N ALA A 65 -6.99 -5.44 8.81
CA ALA A 65 -6.07 -6.46 9.29
C ALA A 65 -6.74 -7.34 10.36
N GLU A 66 -7.39 -6.71 11.34
CA GLU A 66 -8.15 -7.41 12.39
C GLU A 66 -9.24 -8.31 11.80
N THR A 67 -10.05 -7.78 10.87
CA THR A 67 -11.12 -8.55 10.21
C THR A 67 -10.57 -9.71 9.36
N SER A 68 -9.36 -9.54 8.83
CA SER A 68 -8.68 -10.53 7.99
C SER A 68 -7.79 -11.49 8.79
N HIS A 69 -7.76 -11.37 10.12
CA HIS A 69 -6.93 -12.18 11.02
C HIS A 69 -5.42 -12.07 10.70
N VAL A 70 -4.98 -10.88 10.28
CA VAL A 70 -3.57 -10.54 10.04
C VAL A 70 -3.11 -9.59 11.14
N ASP A 71 -1.83 -9.68 11.54
CA ASP A 71 -1.23 -8.76 12.51
C ASP A 71 -1.39 -7.28 12.06
N PRO A 72 -2.15 -6.45 12.81
CA PRO A 72 -2.37 -5.05 12.46
C PRO A 72 -1.08 -4.23 12.41
N ASP A 73 -0.07 -4.58 13.20
CA ASP A 73 1.19 -3.84 13.26
C ASP A 73 2.03 -4.08 12.01
N LEU A 74 2.01 -5.31 11.46
CA LEU A 74 2.60 -5.61 10.16
C LEU A 74 1.92 -4.83 9.03
N VAL A 75 0.59 -4.84 8.99
CA VAL A 75 -0.18 -4.14 7.95
C VAL A 75 0.05 -2.63 8.02
N GLU A 76 0.07 -2.05 9.21
CA GLU A 76 0.41 -0.65 9.41
C GLU A 76 1.81 -0.32 8.90
N ALA A 77 2.82 -1.12 9.24
CA ALA A 77 4.20 -0.90 8.81
C ALA A 77 4.32 -0.84 7.29
N VAL A 78 3.72 -1.82 6.59
CA VAL A 78 3.68 -1.86 5.11
C VAL A 78 3.02 -0.59 4.55
N TRP A 79 1.89 -0.17 5.11
CA TRP A 79 1.18 1.01 4.64
C TRP A 79 1.94 2.31 4.89
N ARG A 80 2.59 2.44 6.04
CA ARG A 80 3.41 3.62 6.36
C ARG A 80 4.58 3.75 5.39
N THR A 81 5.33 2.67 5.15
CA THR A 81 6.42 2.67 4.17
C THR A 81 5.93 3.07 2.77
N MET A 82 4.80 2.50 2.33
CA MET A 82 4.23 2.80 1.02
C MET A 82 3.77 4.26 0.90
N ILE A 83 3.08 4.79 1.91
CA ILE A 83 2.64 6.19 1.95
C ILE A 83 3.85 7.13 1.95
N GLU A 84 4.84 6.87 2.79
CA GLU A 84 6.07 7.67 2.85
C GLU A 84 6.76 7.73 1.48
N HIS A 85 6.89 6.59 0.80
CA HIS A 85 7.51 6.52 -0.52
C HIS A 85 6.76 7.37 -1.55
N PHE A 86 5.42 7.29 -1.59
CA PHE A 86 4.62 8.08 -2.52
C PHE A 86 4.67 9.57 -2.20
N THR A 87 4.51 9.96 -0.92
CA THR A 87 4.59 11.37 -0.49
C THR A 87 5.95 11.99 -0.83
N ASN A 88 7.04 11.24 -0.65
CA ASN A 88 8.39 11.70 -1.00
C ASN A 88 8.57 11.89 -2.51
N THR A 89 7.96 11.00 -3.31
CA THR A 89 7.98 11.12 -4.77
C THR A 89 7.18 12.34 -5.22
N GLU A 90 5.96 12.51 -4.70
CA GLU A 90 5.12 13.69 -4.97
C GLU A 90 5.81 15.00 -4.57
N MET A 91 6.50 15.02 -3.42
CA MET A 91 7.21 16.21 -2.96
C MET A 91 8.36 16.58 -3.91
N LYS A 92 9.12 15.59 -4.38
CA LYS A 92 10.15 15.82 -5.41
C LYS A 92 9.55 16.39 -6.68
N ASP A 93 8.47 15.79 -7.18
CA ASP A 93 7.80 16.28 -8.38
C ASP A 93 7.28 17.70 -8.19
N PHE A 94 6.71 18.02 -7.03
CA PHE A 94 6.23 19.36 -6.70
C PHE A 94 7.36 20.40 -6.67
N MET A 95 8.52 20.06 -6.12
CA MET A 95 9.68 20.97 -6.07
C MET A 95 10.35 21.22 -7.42
N HIS A 96 10.10 20.37 -8.42
CA HIS A 96 10.64 20.52 -9.78
C HIS A 96 9.61 21.09 -10.78
N ARG A 97 8.39 21.44 -10.33
CA ARG A 97 7.39 22.18 -11.11
C ARG A 97 7.65 23.68 -11.04
#